data_AF-A0A7C4KV05-F1
#
_entry.id   AF-A0A7C4KV05-F1
#
_cell.length_a   1.000
_cell.length_b   1.000
_cell.length_c   1.000
_cell.angle_alpha   90.00
_cell.angle_beta   90.00
_cell.angle_gamma   90.00
#
_symmetry.space_group_name_H-M   'P 1'
#
loop_
_entity.id
_entity.type
_entity.pdbx_description
1 polymer ?
#
loop_
_entity_poly.entity_id
_entity_poly.type
_entity_poly.pdbx_seq_one_letter_code
_entity_poly.pdbx_strand_id
1 'polypeptide(L)' 'MSINEDKIREWVEYFREAREIRRRYANWDFIKSQPPKIRIALEYYIETGDFRTAAKITGMGVDEFLYMAKDLAGIPTTD' A
#
# COMPACT_ATOMS: atom_id res chain seq x y z
N MET A 1 1.44 29.49 11.39
CA MET A 1 2.12 28.81 10.27
C MET A 1 1.16 28.88 9.09
N SER A 2 1.50 29.60 8.01
CA SER A 2 0.64 29.66 6.82
C SER A 2 0.78 28.34 6.07
N ILE A 3 -0.32 27.63 5.87
CA ILE A 3 -0.35 26.42 5.07
C ILE A 3 -0.33 26.83 3.60
N ASN A 4 0.58 26.24 2.81
CA ASN A 4 0.61 26.46 1.36
C ASN A 4 -0.42 25.55 0.69
N GLU A 5 -1.53 26.14 0.22
CA GLU A 5 -2.66 25.41 -0.38
C GLU A 5 -2.29 24.70 -1.70
N ASP A 6 -1.44 25.31 -2.52
CA ASP A 6 -0.98 24.70 -3.78
C ASP A 6 -0.17 23.44 -3.53
N LYS A 7 0.72 23.48 -2.54
CA LYS A 7 1.51 22.31 -2.13
C LYS A 7 0.64 21.21 -1.55
N ILE A 8 -0.41 21.55 -0.81
CA ILE A 8 -1.38 20.53 -0.34
C ILE A 8 -2.06 19.86 -1.54
N ARG A 9 -2.52 20.65 -2.53
CA ARG A 9 -3.19 20.09 -3.71
C ARG A 9 -2.28 19.14 -4.49
N GLU A 10 -1.03 19.54 -4.70
CA GLU A 10 -0.01 18.69 -5.34
C GLU A 10 0.15 17.37 -4.59
N TRP A 11 0.28 17.42 -3.27
CA TRP A 11 0.45 16.22 -2.44
C TRP A 11 -0.78 15.31 -2.50
N VAL A 12 -1.99 15.89 -2.46
CA VAL A 12 -3.25 15.14 -2.56
C VAL A 12 -3.34 14.39 -3.89
N GLU A 13 -3.04 15.03 -5.01
CA GLU A 13 -3.05 14.36 -6.31
C GLU A 13 -1.95 13.31 -6.41
N TYR A 14 -0.75 13.58 -5.90
CA TYR A 14 0.33 12.59 -5.85
C TYR A 14 -0.07 11.32 -5.07
N PHE A 15 -0.65 11.48 -3.88
CA PHE A 15 -1.13 10.33 -3.09
C PHE A 15 -2.27 9.58 -3.78
N ARG A 16 -3.14 10.29 -4.49
CA ARG A 16 -4.22 9.70 -5.27
C ARG A 16 -3.67 8.86 -6.42
N GLU A 17 -2.75 9.41 -7.20
CA GLU A 17 -2.09 8.69 -8.30
C GLU A 17 -1.35 7.44 -7.80
N ALA A 18 -0.59 7.57 -6.71
CA ALA A 18 0.10 6.44 -6.10
C ALA A 18 -0.85 5.31 -5.65
N ARG A 19 -2.00 5.66 -5.06
CA ARG A 19 -3.06 4.70 -4.69
C ARG A 19 -3.66 4.00 -5.91
N GLU A 20 -3.97 4.76 -6.97
CA GLU A 20 -4.52 4.20 -8.20
C GLU A 20 -3.54 3.27 -8.91
N ILE A 21 -2.25 3.60 -8.91
CA ILE A 21 -1.19 2.72 -9.41
C ILE A 21 -1.18 1.41 -8.60
N ARG A 22 -1.13 1.48 -7.26
CA ARG A 22 -1.16 0.27 -6.43
C ARG A 22 -2.37 -0.61 -6.70
N ARG A 23 -3.56 -0.01 -6.81
CA ARG A 23 -4.80 -0.74 -7.12
C ARG A 23 -4.78 -1.40 -8.49
N ARG A 24 -4.29 -0.69 -9.52
CA ARG A 24 -4.33 -1.16 -10.91
C ARG A 24 -3.45 -2.37 -11.14
N TYR A 25 -2.26 -2.38 -10.54
CA TYR A 25 -1.25 -3.41 -10.79
C TYR A 25 -1.27 -4.57 -9.79
N ALA A 26 -1.93 -4.39 -8.64
CA ALA A 26 -2.05 -5.45 -7.64
C ALA A 26 -2.69 -6.72 -8.22
N ASN A 27 -2.10 -7.86 -7.88
CA ASN A 27 -2.65 -9.19 -8.12
C ASN A 27 -3.80 -9.47 -7.14
N TRP A 28 -4.99 -9.01 -7.50
CA TRP A 28 -6.18 -9.14 -6.67
C TRP A 28 -6.59 -10.60 -6.40
N ASP A 29 -6.28 -11.54 -7.30
CA ASP A 29 -6.58 -12.96 -7.09
C ASP A 29 -5.71 -13.55 -5.98
N PHE A 30 -4.41 -13.22 -5.97
CA PHE A 30 -3.53 -13.56 -4.85
C PHE A 30 -4.02 -12.92 -3.55
N ILE A 31 -4.31 -11.61 -3.56
CA ILE A 31 -4.75 -10.88 -2.36
C ILE A 31 -6.04 -11.48 -1.78
N LYS A 32 -7.04 -11.76 -2.62
CA LYS A 32 -8.33 -12.31 -2.19
C LYS A 32 -8.25 -13.74 -1.69
N SER A 33 -7.25 -14.51 -2.13
CA SER A 33 -7.01 -15.87 -1.64
C SER A 33 -6.29 -15.93 -0.29
N GLN A 34 -5.73 -14.81 0.19
CA GLN A 34 -5.02 -14.78 1.47
C GLN A 34 -5.97 -14.91 2.68
N PRO A 35 -5.47 -15.41 3.82
CA PRO A 35 -6.17 -15.33 5.10
C PRO A 35 -6.64 -13.91 5.42
N PRO A 36 -7.79 -13.72 6.08
CA PRO A 36 -8.40 -12.40 6.27
C PRO A 36 -7.45 -11.33 6.81
N LYS A 37 -6.58 -11.68 7.76
CA LYS A 37 -5.60 -10.78 8.37
C LYS A 37 -4.57 -10.25 7.35
N ILE A 38 -4.06 -11.13 6.48
CA ILE A 38 -3.09 -10.76 5.43
C ILE A 38 -3.78 -9.95 4.34
N ARG A 39 -4.98 -10.39 3.91
CA ARG A 39 -5.78 -9.64 2.93
C ARG A 39 -6.03 -8.20 3.37
N ILE A 40 -6.47 -8.01 4.62
CA ILE A 40 -6.72 -6.67 5.19
C ILE A 40 -5.45 -5.82 5.20
N ALA A 41 -4.29 -6.40 5.51
CA ALA A 41 -3.03 -5.66 5.50
C ALA A 41 -2.60 -5.24 4.09
N LEU A 42 -2.75 -6.12 3.10
CA LEU A 42 -2.43 -5.82 1.70
C LEU A 42 -3.38 -4.76 1.14
N GLU A 43 -4.69 -4.87 1.40
CA GLU A 43 -5.68 -3.85 1.05
C GLU A 43 -5.35 -2.52 1.73
N TYR A 44 -5.04 -2.51 3.03
CA TYR A 44 -4.61 -1.31 3.73
C TYR A 44 -3.38 -0.66 3.08
N TYR A 45 -2.37 -1.46 2.70
CA TYR A 45 -1.18 -0.94 2.04
C TYR A 45 -1.49 -0.34 0.66
N ILE A 46 -2.36 -0.96 -0.13
CA ILE A 46 -2.82 -0.42 -1.42
C ILE A 46 -3.45 0.96 -1.23
N GLU A 47 -4.33 1.08 -0.23
CA GLU A 47 -5.10 2.29 0.03
C GLU A 47 -4.26 3.44 0.59
N THR A 48 -3.29 3.14 1.45
CA THR A 48 -2.57 4.15 2.25
C THR A 48 -1.12 4.35 1.86
N GLY A 49 -0.46 3.31 1.33
CA GLY A 49 0.99 3.28 1.13
C GLY A 49 1.80 3.08 2.41
N ASP A 50 1.16 2.87 3.55
CA ASP A 50 1.83 2.68 4.83
C ASP A 50 2.14 1.18 5.07
N PHE A 51 3.27 0.74 4.53
CA PHE A 51 3.74 -0.64 4.66
C PHE A 51 4.12 -1.02 6.09
N ARG A 52 4.51 -0.06 6.95
CA ARG A 52 4.92 -0.36 8.33
C ARG A 52 3.71 -0.74 9.17
N THR A 53 2.62 0.01 9.05
CA THR A 53 1.37 -0.35 9.71
C THR A 53 0.79 -1.62 9.12
N ALA A 54 0.88 -1.82 7.79
CA ALA A 54 0.45 -3.07 7.16
C ALA A 54 1.21 -4.30 7.69
N ALA A 55 2.55 -4.24 7.78
CA ALA A 55 3.36 -5.30 8.37
C ALA A 55 3.01 -5.55 9.84
N LYS A 56 2.75 -4.48 10.60
CA LYS A 56 2.29 -4.61 12.00
C LYS A 56 0.93 -5.28 12.10
N ILE A 57 0.00 -5.02 11.17
CA ILE A 57 -1.31 -5.68 11.12
C ILE A 57 -1.12 -7.19 10.96
N THR A 58 -0.21 -7.66 10.10
CA THR A 58 0.04 -9.10 9.91
C THR A 58 0.80 -9.72 11.08
N GLY A 59 1.65 -8.94 11.75
CA GLY A 59 2.61 -9.42 12.75
C GLY A 59 3.92 -9.93 12.13
N MET A 60 4.15 -9.65 10.84
CA MET A 60 5.36 -10.00 10.09
C MET A 60 6.46 -8.97 10.29
N GLY A 61 7.69 -9.34 9.92
CA GLY A 61 8.74 -8.36 9.68
C GLY A 61 8.39 -7.43 8.51
N VAL A 62 8.94 -6.22 8.51
CA VAL A 62 8.71 -5.26 7.40
C VAL A 62 9.19 -5.82 6.07
N ASP A 63 10.39 -6.40 6.03
CA ASP A 63 10.98 -6.94 4.80
C ASP A 63 10.18 -8.15 4.28
N GLU A 64 9.69 -8.99 5.19
CA GLU A 64 8.82 -10.13 4.85
C GLU A 64 7.49 -9.66 4.24
N PHE A 65 6.88 -8.63 4.83
CA PHE A 65 5.66 -8.04 4.28
C PHE A 65 5.90 -7.39 2.92
N LEU A 66 7.00 -6.64 2.75
CA LEU A 66 7.33 -5.98 1.48
C LEU A 66 7.61 -6.99 0.37
N TYR A 67 8.33 -8.08 0.66
CA TYR A 67 8.50 -9.19 -0.27
C TYR A 67 7.15 -9.75 -0.72
N MET A 68 6.23 -10.02 0.22
CA MET A 68 4.89 -10.50 -0.13
C MET A 68 4.11 -9.47 -0.95
N ALA A 69 4.16 -8.19 -0.59
CA ALA A 69 3.43 -7.13 -1.28
C ALA A 69 3.94 -6.94 -2.72
N LYS A 70 5.26 -6.91 -2.92
CA LYS A 70 5.92 -6.66 -4.20
C LYS A 70 5.94 -7.90 -5.08
N ASP A 71 6.54 -8.97 -4.60
CA ASP A 71 6.87 -10.14 -5.42
C ASP A 71 5.71 -11.12 -5.58
N LEU A 72 4.78 -11.17 -4.62
CA LEU A 72 3.63 -12.09 -4.66
C LEU A 72 2.32 -11.37 -5.01
N ALA A 73 2.05 -10.24 -4.35
CA ALA A 73 0.83 -9.46 -4.56
C ALA A 73 0.95 -8.43 -5.69
N GLY A 74 2.11 -8.26 -6.31
CA GLY A 74 2.31 -7.38 -7.47
C GLY A 74 2.02 -5.90 -7.20
N ILE A 75 2.06 -5.47 -5.94
CA ILE A 75 1.83 -4.08 -5.56
C ILE A 75 3.10 -3.29 -5.90
N PRO A 76 3.06 -2.30 -6.80
CA PRO A 76 4.23 -1.47 -7.09
C PRO A 76 4.66 -0.70 -5.85
N THR A 77 5.96 -0.77 -5.57
CA THR A 77 6.61 -0.12 -4.43
C THR A 77 7.77 0.76 -4.93
N THR A 78 8.23 1.71 -4.11
CA THR A 78 9.25 2.71 -4.50
C THR A 78 10.62 2.48 -3.84
N ASP A 79 10.78 1.37 -3.13
CA ASP A 79 11.99 0.93 -2.42
C ASP A 79 12.96 0.15 -3.32
#